data_AF-A0A2E0A6C3-F1
#
_entry.id   AF-A0A2E0A6C3-F1
#
_cell.length_a   1.000
_cell.length_b   1.000
_cell.length_c   1.000
_cell.angle_alpha   90.00
_cell.angle_beta   90.00
_cell.angle_gamma   90.00
#
_symmetry.space_group_name_H-M   'P 1'
#
loop_
_entity.id
_entity.type
_entity.pdbx_description
1 polymer ?
#
loop_
_entity_poly.entity_id
_entity_poly.type
_entity_poly.pdbx_seq_one_letter_code
_entity_poly.pdbx_strand_id
1 'polypeptide(L)'
;MRVFMTLASLLFVASASAELAEGDVTRWLASMDDVKDWTAAHKDQISQESLMEKDLKSVDSIYSEALKKLGDLGLYDSFNSMIQAQGYDSAGDWALVSQDITNAYMALKMDSADVNIDQMKAQLAQLESSPLPAAQKKMMKDMISRSLAMMENMKDVPEGDKAAIAPYIADIEKVAQDSMGGGQ
;
A
#
# COMPACT_ATOMS: atom_id res chain seq x y z
N MET A 1 -15.83 -54.79 -18.94
CA MET A 1 -16.53 -53.47 -18.96
C MET A 1 -15.66 -52.51 -18.16
N ARG A 2 -15.30 -51.37 -18.76
CA ARG A 2 -14.15 -50.53 -18.38
C ARG A 2 -14.39 -49.79 -17.06
N VAL A 3 -13.44 -49.88 -16.14
CA VAL A 3 -13.36 -49.05 -14.92
C VAL A 3 -12.85 -47.67 -15.34
N PHE A 4 -13.66 -46.63 -15.19
CA PHE A 4 -13.22 -45.25 -15.36
C PHE A 4 -12.64 -44.76 -14.03
N MET A 5 -11.33 -44.54 -14.02
CA MET A 5 -10.60 -43.96 -12.89
C MET A 5 -10.39 -42.48 -13.21
N THR A 6 -11.23 -41.61 -12.65
CA THR A 6 -11.11 -40.16 -12.81
C THR A 6 -10.04 -39.65 -11.85
N LEU A 7 -8.88 -39.28 -12.38
CA LEU A 7 -7.78 -38.68 -11.62
C LEU A 7 -8.08 -37.19 -11.42
N ALA A 8 -8.62 -36.83 -10.26
CA ALA A 8 -8.77 -35.43 -9.86
C ALA A 8 -7.40 -34.86 -9.50
N SER A 9 -6.84 -34.05 -10.40
CA SER A 9 -5.61 -33.29 -10.13
C SER A 9 -5.96 -32.11 -9.22
N LEU A 10 -5.56 -32.20 -7.95
CA LEU A 10 -5.56 -31.06 -7.03
C LEU A 10 -4.51 -30.04 -7.52
N LEU A 11 -4.96 -28.96 -8.14
CA LEU A 11 -4.15 -27.76 -8.30
C LEU A 11 -4.00 -27.13 -6.91
N PHE A 12 -2.81 -27.28 -6.34
CA PHE A 12 -2.38 -26.58 -5.14
C PHE A 12 -2.11 -25.13 -5.56
N VAL A 13 -3.05 -24.22 -5.37
CA VAL A 13 -2.78 -22.78 -5.51
C VAL A 13 -1.97 -22.39 -4.28
N ALA A 14 -0.65 -22.40 -4.42
CA ALA A 14 0.20 -21.72 -3.47
C ALA A 14 -0.09 -20.22 -3.61
N SER A 15 -0.77 -19.65 -2.62
CA SER A 15 -0.90 -18.20 -2.47
C SER A 15 0.46 -17.62 -2.08
N ALA A 16 1.38 -17.56 -3.03
CA ALA A 16 2.37 -16.50 -3.01
C ALA A 16 1.60 -15.19 -3.25
N SER A 17 1.93 -14.12 -2.53
CA SER A 17 1.51 -12.77 -2.95
C SER A 17 1.94 -12.67 -4.41
N ALA A 18 0.98 -12.59 -5.32
CA ALA A 18 1.30 -12.61 -6.74
C ALA A 18 2.13 -11.35 -7.00
N GLU A 19 3.36 -11.54 -7.50
CA GLU A 19 4.18 -10.41 -7.94
C GLU A 19 3.40 -9.58 -8.95
N LEU A 20 3.71 -8.28 -9.03
CA LEU A 20 3.18 -7.36 -10.02
C LEU A 20 3.33 -7.96 -11.41
N ALA A 21 2.23 -8.08 -12.13
CA ALA A 21 2.22 -8.60 -13.47
C ALA A 21 2.81 -7.59 -14.47
N GLU A 22 3.17 -8.08 -15.64
CA GLU A 22 3.66 -7.23 -16.72
C GLU A 22 2.61 -6.16 -17.09
N GLY A 23 3.03 -4.89 -17.03
CA GLY A 23 2.19 -3.76 -17.37
C GLY A 23 1.31 -3.22 -16.24
N ASP A 24 1.30 -3.84 -15.05
CA ASP A 24 0.54 -3.35 -13.90
C ASP A 24 0.95 -1.93 -13.51
N VAL A 25 2.25 -1.67 -13.45
CA VAL A 25 2.79 -0.33 -13.13
C VAL A 25 2.35 0.71 -14.16
N THR A 26 2.40 0.37 -15.46
CA THR A 26 2.00 1.30 -16.52
C THR A 26 0.50 1.58 -16.53
N ARG A 27 -0.32 0.55 -16.26
CA ARG A 27 -1.78 0.70 -16.16
C ARG A 27 -2.16 1.52 -14.95
N TRP A 28 -1.49 1.27 -13.83
CA TRP A 28 -1.68 2.03 -12.61
C TRP A 28 -1.35 3.50 -12.83
N LEU A 29 -0.18 3.81 -13.39
CA LEU A 29 0.20 5.19 -13.73
C LEU A 29 -0.81 5.86 -14.65
N ALA A 30 -1.31 5.15 -15.67
CA ALA A 30 -2.33 5.68 -16.58
C ALA A 30 -3.66 5.99 -15.88
N SER A 31 -4.02 5.22 -14.84
CA SER A 31 -5.26 5.43 -14.08
C SER A 31 -5.23 6.64 -13.14
N MET A 32 -4.04 7.16 -12.79
CA MET A 32 -3.91 8.14 -11.70
C MET A 32 -4.56 9.50 -12.01
N ASP A 33 -4.56 9.94 -13.28
CA ASP A 33 -5.22 11.18 -13.68
C ASP A 33 -6.75 11.06 -13.57
N ASP A 34 -7.33 9.93 -13.98
CA ASP A 34 -8.77 9.69 -13.86
C ASP A 34 -9.20 9.54 -12.40
N VAL A 35 -8.38 8.89 -11.57
CA VAL A 35 -8.61 8.83 -10.10
C VAL A 35 -8.60 10.23 -9.49
N LYS A 36 -7.66 11.09 -9.89
CA LYS A 36 -7.57 12.48 -9.44
C LYS A 36 -8.80 13.29 -9.85
N ASP A 37 -9.17 13.23 -11.13
CA ASP A 37 -10.31 13.97 -11.66
C ASP A 37 -11.62 13.49 -11.04
N TRP A 38 -11.79 12.18 -10.87
CA TRP A 38 -12.93 11.60 -10.17
C TRP A 38 -13.00 12.07 -8.72
N THR A 39 -11.88 12.08 -8.00
CA THR A 39 -11.82 12.54 -6.60
C THR A 39 -12.18 14.03 -6.50
N ALA A 40 -11.67 14.86 -7.41
CA ALA A 40 -11.97 16.28 -7.47
C ALA A 40 -13.46 16.55 -7.74
N ALA A 41 -14.09 15.74 -8.61
CA ALA A 41 -15.52 15.84 -8.89
C ALA A 41 -16.42 15.48 -7.69
N HIS A 42 -15.92 14.64 -6.78
CA HIS A 42 -16.67 14.17 -5.60
C HIS A 42 -16.18 14.78 -4.28
N LYS A 43 -15.35 15.84 -4.34
CA LYS A 43 -14.73 16.47 -3.16
C LYS A 43 -15.73 16.94 -2.08
N ASP A 44 -16.96 17.27 -2.45
CA ASP A 44 -17.98 17.75 -1.51
C ASP A 44 -18.56 16.60 -0.67
N GLN A 45 -18.43 15.36 -1.15
CA GLN A 45 -18.82 14.14 -0.44
C GLN A 45 -17.63 13.49 0.28
N ILE A 46 -16.43 13.68 -0.26
CA ILE A 46 -15.16 13.16 0.27
C ILE A 46 -14.50 14.26 1.11
N SER A 47 -14.77 14.32 2.41
CA SER A 47 -13.96 15.18 3.30
C SER A 47 -12.58 14.52 3.54
N GLN A 48 -11.50 15.30 3.57
CA GLN A 48 -10.16 14.73 3.87
C GLN A 48 -10.11 14.05 5.25
N GLU A 49 -10.94 14.50 6.20
CA GLU A 49 -11.12 13.86 7.50
C GLU A 49 -11.80 12.48 7.39
N SER A 50 -12.67 12.29 6.39
CA SER A 50 -13.34 11.00 6.21
C SER A 50 -12.36 9.94 5.73
N LEU A 51 -11.38 10.27 4.88
CA LEU A 51 -10.42 9.31 4.33
C LEU A 51 -9.24 8.99 5.26
N MET A 52 -8.81 9.92 6.10
CA MET A 52 -7.65 9.74 6.99
C MET A 52 -8.06 9.55 8.45
N GLU A 53 -8.49 8.34 8.83
CA GLU A 53 -8.49 8.00 10.26
C GLU A 53 -7.03 7.76 10.69
N LYS A 54 -6.65 8.37 11.82
CA LYS A 54 -5.26 8.41 12.34
C LYS A 54 -4.70 7.08 12.84
N ASP A 55 -5.46 5.99 12.73
CA ASP A 55 -5.07 4.68 13.25
C ASP A 55 -4.84 3.70 12.09
N LEU A 56 -3.72 3.89 11.38
CA LEU A 56 -3.05 2.84 10.60
C LEU A 56 -2.44 1.79 11.55
N LYS A 57 -3.28 1.23 12.43
CA LYS A 57 -2.97 0.11 13.32
C LYS A 57 -3.51 -1.20 12.76
N SER A 58 -4.29 -1.15 11.69
CA SER A 58 -4.85 -2.32 11.00
C SER A 58 -3.82 -2.90 10.03
N VAL A 59 -3.95 -4.20 9.82
CA VAL A 59 -3.25 -4.97 8.77
C VAL A 59 -3.82 -4.64 7.38
N ASP A 60 -4.89 -3.83 7.33
CA ASP A 60 -5.60 -3.48 6.12
C ASP A 60 -4.90 -2.32 5.41
N SER A 61 -4.80 -2.44 4.09
CA SER A 61 -4.20 -1.43 3.23
C SER A 61 -4.98 -0.12 3.25
N ILE A 62 -4.26 1.01 3.18
CA ILE A 62 -4.85 2.35 3.05
C ILE A 62 -5.87 2.42 1.91
N TYR A 63 -5.65 1.62 0.86
CA TYR A 63 -6.51 1.56 -0.31
C TYR A 63 -7.81 0.79 0.00
N SER A 64 -7.74 -0.33 0.71
CA SER A 64 -8.92 -1.09 1.13
C SER A 64 -9.81 -0.29 2.07
N GLU A 65 -9.21 0.45 3.01
CA GLU A 65 -9.95 1.37 3.88
C GLU A 65 -10.60 2.51 3.11
N ALA A 66 -9.91 3.08 2.12
CA ALA A 66 -10.47 4.10 1.24
C ALA A 66 -11.69 3.57 0.47
N LEU A 67 -11.61 2.37 -0.11
CA LEU A 67 -12.73 1.76 -0.82
C LEU A 67 -13.95 1.52 0.10
N LYS A 68 -13.71 1.06 1.33
CA LYS A 68 -14.78 0.89 2.31
C LYS A 68 -15.50 2.21 2.59
N LYS A 69 -14.75 3.30 2.77
CA LYS A 69 -15.30 4.64 2.99
C LYS A 69 -16.08 5.16 1.78
N LEU A 70 -15.60 4.87 0.56
CA LEU A 70 -16.39 5.14 -0.65
C LEU A 70 -17.71 4.36 -0.64
N GLY A 71 -17.72 3.12 -0.13
CA GLY A 71 -18.94 2.35 0.11
C GLY A 71 -19.91 3.05 1.06
N ASP A 72 -19.41 3.51 2.22
CA ASP A 72 -20.21 4.23 3.22
C ASP A 72 -20.81 5.54 2.68
N LEU A 73 -20.12 6.17 1.71
CA LEU A 73 -20.57 7.39 1.03
C LEU A 73 -21.48 7.12 -0.18
N GLY A 74 -21.74 5.86 -0.53
CA GLY A 74 -22.50 5.48 -1.73
C GLY A 74 -21.77 5.78 -3.05
N LEU A 75 -20.44 5.92 -3.00
CA LEU A 75 -19.58 6.29 -4.13
C LEU A 75 -18.82 5.10 -4.75
N TYR A 76 -18.81 3.94 -4.08
CA TYR A 76 -18.05 2.77 -4.52
C TYR A 76 -18.37 2.36 -5.98
N ASP A 77 -19.64 2.27 -6.35
CA ASP A 77 -20.03 1.83 -7.70
C ASP A 77 -19.57 2.80 -8.80
N SER A 78 -19.60 4.10 -8.51
CA SER A 78 -19.10 5.16 -9.41
C SER A 78 -17.60 5.03 -9.59
N PHE A 79 -16.86 4.88 -8.49
CA PHE A 79 -15.41 4.68 -8.52
C PHE A 79 -15.02 3.38 -9.24
N ASN A 80 -15.71 2.28 -8.93
CA ASN A 80 -15.49 0.97 -9.55
C ASN A 80 -15.71 1.01 -11.06
N SER A 81 -16.76 1.71 -11.52
CA SER A 81 -17.01 1.87 -12.96
C SER A 81 -15.90 2.65 -13.66
N MET A 82 -15.38 3.71 -13.02
CA MET A 82 -14.26 4.49 -13.54
C MET A 82 -12.98 3.63 -13.65
N ILE A 83 -12.67 2.85 -12.60
CA ILE A 83 -11.51 1.97 -12.58
C ILE A 83 -11.63 0.82 -13.61
N GLN A 84 -12.83 0.27 -13.79
CA GLN A 84 -13.06 -0.75 -14.82
C GLN A 84 -12.82 -0.22 -16.24
N ALA A 85 -13.09 1.06 -16.50
CA ALA A 85 -12.76 1.68 -17.78
C ALA A 85 -11.24 1.77 -18.04
N GLN A 86 -10.41 1.70 -16.99
CA GLN A 86 -8.95 1.58 -17.08
C GLN A 86 -8.47 0.13 -17.30
N GLY A 87 -9.40 -0.80 -17.43
CA GLY A 87 -9.13 -2.21 -17.69
C GLY A 87 -8.86 -3.06 -16.44
N TYR A 88 -9.19 -2.58 -15.24
CA TYR A 88 -9.20 -3.41 -14.04
C TYR A 88 -10.50 -4.21 -13.94
N ASP A 89 -10.47 -5.38 -13.30
CA ASP A 89 -11.67 -6.17 -13.06
C ASP A 89 -12.57 -5.50 -11.99
N SER A 90 -11.96 -4.87 -10.99
CA SER A 90 -12.65 -4.12 -9.94
C SER A 90 -11.77 -3.02 -9.31
N ALA A 91 -12.41 -2.12 -8.55
CA ALA A 91 -11.72 -1.19 -7.67
C ALA A 91 -10.84 -1.91 -6.63
N GLY A 92 -11.25 -3.10 -6.19
CA GLY A 92 -10.47 -3.95 -5.27
C GLY A 92 -9.14 -4.40 -5.88
N ASP A 93 -9.16 -4.82 -7.15
CA ASP A 93 -7.93 -5.24 -7.85
C ASP A 93 -6.99 -4.06 -8.05
N TRP A 94 -7.53 -2.89 -8.40
CA TRP A 94 -6.74 -1.66 -8.45
C TRP A 94 -6.13 -1.28 -7.10
N ALA A 95 -6.86 -1.48 -6.00
CA ALA A 95 -6.35 -1.22 -4.65
C ALA A 95 -5.20 -2.16 -4.26
N LEU A 96 -5.27 -3.43 -4.65
CA LEU A 96 -4.17 -4.39 -4.44
C LEU A 96 -2.92 -3.99 -5.22
N VAL A 97 -3.05 -3.71 -6.52
CA VAL A 97 -1.93 -3.23 -7.35
C VAL A 97 -1.33 -1.93 -6.79
N SER A 98 -2.19 -1.00 -6.35
CA SER A 98 -1.73 0.26 -5.75
C SER A 98 -0.94 0.05 -4.46
N GLN A 99 -1.38 -0.93 -3.64
CA GLN A 99 -0.68 -1.31 -2.42
C GLN A 99 0.69 -1.92 -2.72
N ASP A 100 0.76 -2.85 -3.67
CA ASP A 100 2.01 -3.53 -4.03
C ASP A 100 3.03 -2.55 -4.60
N ILE A 101 2.60 -1.62 -5.48
CA ILE A 101 3.45 -0.54 -5.99
C ILE A 101 3.95 0.36 -4.85
N THR A 102 3.08 0.74 -3.92
CA THR A 102 3.45 1.60 -2.79
C THR A 102 4.43 0.91 -1.84
N ASN A 103 4.21 -0.37 -1.54
CA ASN A 103 5.09 -1.17 -0.71
C ASN A 103 6.45 -1.38 -1.37
N ALA A 104 6.48 -1.73 -2.66
CA ALA A 104 7.71 -1.85 -3.44
C ALA A 104 8.49 -0.53 -3.48
N TYR A 105 7.81 0.60 -3.66
CA TYR A 105 8.45 1.91 -3.65
C TYR A 105 9.07 2.20 -2.28
N MET A 106 8.32 1.99 -1.19
CA MET A 106 8.84 2.17 0.18
C MET A 106 10.03 1.24 0.48
N ALA A 107 9.97 -0.02 0.06
CA ALA A 107 11.06 -0.97 0.22
C ALA A 107 12.33 -0.52 -0.52
N LEU A 108 12.22 -0.04 -1.77
CA LEU A 108 13.37 0.52 -2.49
C LEU A 108 13.96 1.76 -1.81
N LYS A 109 13.12 2.66 -1.28
CA LYS A 109 13.61 3.83 -0.54
C LYS A 109 14.33 3.41 0.73
N MET A 110 13.84 2.39 1.43
CA MET A 110 14.53 1.83 2.60
C MET A 110 15.87 1.20 2.24
N ASP A 111 15.92 0.38 1.19
CA ASP A 111 17.15 -0.24 0.69
C ASP A 111 18.21 0.83 0.35
N SER A 112 17.77 1.98 -0.18
CA SER A 112 18.66 3.12 -0.49
C SER A 112 19.12 3.93 0.73
N ALA A 113 18.39 3.88 1.85
CA ALA A 113 18.61 4.73 3.02
C ALA A 113 19.59 4.15 4.05
N ASP A 114 20.20 2.98 3.77
CA ASP A 114 21.14 2.26 4.65
C ASP A 114 20.65 2.17 6.11
N VAL A 115 19.36 1.85 6.28
CA VAL A 115 18.74 1.84 7.61
C VAL A 115 19.19 0.62 8.40
N ASN A 116 19.94 0.85 9.47
CA ASN A 116 20.41 -0.21 10.36
C ASN A 116 19.37 -0.57 11.42
N ILE A 117 18.63 -1.67 11.19
CA ILE A 117 17.60 -2.18 12.10
C ILE A 117 18.16 -2.52 13.48
N ASP A 118 19.38 -3.08 13.56
CA ASP A 118 19.99 -3.44 14.84
C ASP A 118 20.33 -2.21 15.67
N GLN A 119 20.78 -1.14 15.03
CA GLN A 119 20.99 0.15 15.67
C GLN A 119 19.68 0.72 16.23
N MET A 120 18.57 0.62 15.49
CA MET A 120 17.26 1.09 15.97
C MET A 120 16.75 0.25 17.15
N LYS A 121 16.95 -1.07 17.12
CA LYS A 121 16.64 -1.95 18.27
C LYS A 121 17.51 -1.60 19.49
N ALA A 122 18.79 -1.30 19.28
CA ALA A 122 19.67 -0.84 20.35
C ALA A 122 19.25 0.53 20.93
N GLN A 123 18.81 1.47 20.08
CA GLN A 123 18.26 2.77 20.52
C GLN A 123 17.00 2.59 21.37
N LEU A 124 16.13 1.65 21.01
CA LEU A 124 14.95 1.32 21.80
C LEU A 124 15.32 0.79 23.20
N ALA A 125 16.32 -0.09 23.28
CA ALA A 125 16.82 -0.61 24.54
C ALA A 125 17.49 0.48 25.40
N GLN A 126 18.24 1.39 24.78
CA GLN A 126 18.85 2.54 25.48
C GLN A 126 17.79 3.51 26.02
N LEU A 127 16.68 3.70 25.28
CA LEU A 127 15.55 4.53 25.72
C LEU A 127 14.94 4.04 27.03
N GLU A 128 14.85 2.73 27.24
CA GLU A 128 14.34 2.15 28.50
C GLU A 128 15.18 2.60 29.69
N SER A 129 16.51 2.61 29.54
CA SER A 129 17.45 3.02 30.60
C SER A 129 17.72 4.54 30.63
N SER A 130 17.14 5.33 29.73
CA SER A 130 17.36 6.78 29.68
C SER A 130 16.66 7.52 30.83
N PRO A 131 17.22 8.65 31.30
CA PRO A 131 16.61 9.49 32.33
C PRO A 131 15.46 10.37 31.80
N LEU A 132 14.92 10.07 30.61
CA LEU A 132 13.85 10.86 30.01
C LEU A 132 12.53 10.74 30.79
N PRO A 133 11.70 11.81 30.80
CA PRO A 133 10.36 11.75 31.35
C PRO A 133 9.51 10.65 30.70
N ALA A 134 8.64 10.00 31.49
CA ALA A 134 7.87 8.84 31.04
C ALA A 134 7.05 9.10 29.77
N ALA A 135 6.39 10.26 29.67
CA ALA A 135 5.60 10.64 28.49
C ALA A 135 6.48 10.79 27.23
N GLN A 136 7.65 11.41 27.36
CA GLN A 136 8.58 11.60 26.25
C GLN A 136 9.23 10.28 25.83
N LYS A 137 9.61 9.44 26.79
CA LYS A 137 10.12 8.09 26.56
C LYS A 137 9.09 7.24 25.81
N LYS A 138 7.82 7.26 26.24
CA LYS A 138 6.73 6.55 25.57
C LYS A 138 6.55 7.03 24.13
N MET A 139 6.53 8.34 23.89
CA MET A 139 6.39 8.90 22.55
C MET A 139 7.52 8.44 21.62
N MET A 140 8.78 8.50 22.07
CA MET A 140 9.94 8.06 21.29
C MET A 140 9.91 6.55 21.04
N LYS A 141 9.57 5.76 22.05
CA LYS A 141 9.39 4.30 21.93
C LYS A 141 8.33 3.95 20.90
N ASP A 142 7.16 4.58 20.97
CA ASP A 142 6.08 4.32 20.02
C ASP A 142 6.46 4.73 18.58
N MET A 143 7.31 5.74 18.40
CA MET A 143 7.80 6.16 17.08
C MET A 143 8.80 5.15 16.50
N ILE A 144 9.80 4.74 17.28
CA ILE A 144 10.81 3.76 16.83
C ILE A 144 10.17 2.40 16.59
N SER A 145 9.29 1.93 17.48
CA SER A 145 8.58 0.66 17.31
C SER A 145 7.70 0.64 16.06
N ARG A 146 7.01 1.75 15.75
CA ARG A 146 6.24 1.86 14.50
C ARG A 146 7.13 1.81 13.27
N SER A 147 8.26 2.51 13.30
CA SER A 147 9.23 2.48 12.21
C SER A 147 9.81 1.08 12.02
N LEU A 148 10.14 0.36 13.10
CA LEU A 148 10.59 -1.03 13.05
C LEU A 148 9.54 -1.97 12.46
N ALA A 149 8.27 -1.87 12.89
CA ALA A 149 7.18 -2.69 12.37
C ALA A 149 6.96 -2.44 10.87
N MET A 150 7.00 -1.17 10.44
CA MET A 150 6.91 -0.82 9.02
C MET A 150 8.05 -1.45 8.23
N MET A 151 9.29 -1.35 8.72
CA MET A 151 10.44 -1.95 8.03
C MET A 151 10.39 -3.47 7.99
N GLU A 152 9.91 -4.13 9.05
CA GLU A 152 9.73 -5.58 9.06
C GLU A 152 8.71 -6.00 8.00
N ASN A 153 7.60 -5.27 7.84
CA ASN A 153 6.63 -5.54 6.77
C ASN A 153 7.21 -5.36 5.36
N MET A 154 8.17 -4.43 5.18
CA MET A 154 8.79 -4.18 3.87
C MET A 154 9.83 -5.23 3.47
N LYS A 155 10.32 -6.06 4.42
CA LYS A 155 11.28 -7.14 4.11
C LYS A 155 10.70 -8.25 3.26
N ASP A 156 9.39 -8.46 3.38
CA ASP A 156 8.69 -9.54 2.70
C ASP A 156 8.16 -9.10 1.32
N VAL A 157 8.43 -7.86 0.91
CA VAL A 157 8.09 -7.38 -0.43
C VAL A 157 8.88 -8.17 -1.48
N PRO A 158 8.22 -8.78 -2.47
CA PRO A 158 8.90 -9.54 -3.52
C PRO A 158 9.95 -8.73 -4.27
N GLU A 159 11.10 -9.35 -4.55
CA GLU A 159 12.13 -8.73 -5.40
C GLU A 159 11.63 -8.45 -6.83
N GLY A 160 10.71 -9.28 -7.33
CA GLY A 160 10.04 -9.05 -8.61
C GLY A 160 9.30 -7.71 -8.65
N ASP A 161 8.58 -7.36 -7.58
CA ASP A 161 7.83 -6.10 -7.49
C ASP A 161 8.76 -4.90 -7.46
N LYS A 162 9.83 -4.98 -6.67
CA LYS A 162 10.88 -3.95 -6.63
C LYS A 162 11.52 -3.76 -8.00
N ALA A 163 11.82 -4.86 -8.71
CA ALA A 163 12.37 -4.80 -10.06
C ALA A 163 11.38 -4.22 -11.08
N ALA A 164 10.09 -4.55 -10.97
CA ALA A 164 9.04 -4.09 -11.86
C ALA A 164 8.84 -2.57 -11.79
N ILE A 165 8.92 -1.98 -10.59
CA ILE A 165 8.72 -0.54 -10.41
C ILE A 165 10.00 0.30 -10.63
N ALA A 166 11.18 -0.31 -10.57
CA ALA A 166 12.46 0.42 -10.64
C ALA A 166 12.60 1.36 -11.86
N PRO A 167 12.12 1.01 -13.08
CA PRO A 167 12.16 1.92 -14.23
C PRO A 167 11.22 3.13 -14.11
N TYR A 168 10.23 3.07 -13.21
CA TYR A 168 9.11 4.02 -13.10
C TYR A 168 9.15 4.89 -11.85
N ILE A 169 10.24 4.82 -11.06
CA ILE A 169 10.33 5.53 -9.77
C ILE A 169 10.06 7.03 -9.88
N ALA A 170 10.58 7.68 -10.93
CA ALA A 170 10.34 9.11 -11.14
C ALA A 170 8.86 9.43 -11.37
N ASP A 171 8.15 8.57 -12.10
CA ASP A 171 6.71 8.75 -12.38
C ASP A 171 5.88 8.47 -11.12
N ILE A 172 6.23 7.44 -10.35
CA ILE A 172 5.61 7.12 -9.05
C ILE A 172 5.80 8.27 -8.06
N GLU A 173 7.02 8.83 -7.97
CA GLU A 173 7.32 9.98 -7.11
C GLU A 173 6.49 11.21 -7.50
N LYS A 174 6.30 11.45 -8.81
CA LYS A 174 5.46 12.54 -9.30
C LYS A 174 4.00 12.36 -8.86
N VAL A 175 3.44 11.15 -9.02
CA VAL A 175 2.07 10.84 -8.56
C VAL A 175 1.91 11.08 -7.05
N ALA A 176 2.89 10.68 -6.25
CA ALA A 176 2.87 10.90 -4.80
C ALA A 176 2.91 12.39 -4.43
N GLN A 177 3.73 13.19 -5.13
CA GLN A 177 3.82 14.64 -4.94
C GLN A 177 2.51 15.35 -5.32
N ASP A 178 1.91 14.99 -6.45
CA ASP A 178 0.65 15.57 -6.92
C ASP A 178 -0.50 15.26 -5.94
N SER A 179 -0.50 14.07 -5.34
CA SER A 179 -1.50 13.65 -4.36
C SER A 179 -1.38 14.37 -3.00
N MET A 180 -0.16 14.75 -2.60
CA MET A 180 0.10 15.49 -1.34
C MET A 180 0.08 17.03 -1.54
N GLY A 181 0.23 17.51 -2.77
CA GLY A 181 0.38 18.92 -3.12
C GLY A 181 -0.90 19.69 -3.45
N GLY A 182 -2.08 19.05 -3.39
CA GLY A 182 -3.39 19.63 -3.74
C GLY A 182 -3.95 20.68 -2.77
N GLY A 183 -3.09 21.47 -2.13
CA GLY A 183 -3.42 22.55 -1.22
C GLY A 183 -2.67 23.84 -1.57
N GLN A 184 -2.97 24.41 -2.75
CA GLN A 184 -2.81 25.84 -3.01
C GLN A 184 -4.12 26.41 -3.55
#